data_AF-A0A318U4I2-F1
#
_entry.id   AF-A0A318U4I2-F1
#
_cell.length_a   1.000
_cell.length_b   1.000
_cell.length_c   1.000
_cell.angle_alpha   90.00
_cell.angle_beta   90.00
_cell.angle_gamma   90.00
#
_symmetry.space_group_name_H-M   'P 1'
#
loop_
_entity.id
_entity.type
_entity.pdbx_description
1 polymer ?
#
loop_
_entity_poly.entity_id
_entity_poly.type
_entity_poly.pdbx_seq_one_letter_code
_entity_poly.pdbx_strand_id
1 'polypeptide(L)'
;MEIITSGTIKNINKKLNILTLKNNQMIYFDSSNLKINDKIKLFVYWLSTNKALGFETYKELQLFCSLKPYNLWPSLNDLHQIISFVNDSSTIINFIQNKQIKKLASFLKITLIDASRIINDLNEEYTTSDNNFFIP
;
A
#
# COMPACT_ATOMS: atom_id res chain seq x y z
N MET A 1 -14.95 -3.89 -7.47
CA MET A 1 -13.94 -2.98 -8.04
C MET A 1 -12.67 -3.80 -8.23
N GLU A 2 -12.07 -3.80 -9.42
CA GLU A 2 -10.92 -4.67 -9.72
C GLU A 2 -9.71 -4.32 -8.84
N ILE A 3 -9.12 -5.32 -8.17
CA ILE A 3 -7.94 -5.17 -7.30
C ILE A 3 -6.62 -5.26 -8.08
N ILE A 4 -6.67 -5.65 -9.35
CA ILE A 4 -5.53 -5.76 -10.25
C ILE A 4 -5.86 -4.96 -11.49
N THR A 5 -4.92 -4.13 -11.94
CA THR A 5 -4.97 -3.50 -13.26
C THR A 5 -3.77 -3.96 -14.09
N SER A 6 -3.97 -4.02 -15.40
CA SER A 6 -2.89 -4.27 -16.34
C SER A 6 -3.02 -3.36 -17.54
N GLY A 7 -1.89 -2.96 -18.11
CA GLY A 7 -1.91 -2.11 -19.28
C GLY A 7 -0.53 -1.70 -19.74
N THR A 8 -0.52 -0.99 -20.86
CA THR A 8 0.69 -0.40 -21.41
C THR A 8 0.80 1.05 -20.95
N ILE A 9 1.98 1.43 -20.47
CA ILE A 9 2.27 2.79 -20.04
C ILE A 9 2.25 3.72 -21.27
N LYS A 10 1.40 4.75 -21.21
CA LYS A 10 1.33 5.85 -22.18
C LYS A 10 2.22 7.02 -21.78
N ASN A 11 2.26 7.36 -20.49
CA ASN A 11 3.05 8.48 -19.96
C ASN A 11 3.54 8.18 -18.53
N ILE A 12 4.68 8.79 -18.14
CA ILE A 12 5.26 8.71 -16.80
C ILE A 12 5.60 10.12 -16.32
N ASN A 13 5.05 10.53 -15.18
CA ASN A 13 5.49 11.70 -14.45
C ASN A 13 6.33 11.25 -13.25
N LYS A 14 7.65 11.19 -13.42
CA LYS A 14 8.59 10.74 -12.38
C LYS A 14 8.62 11.63 -11.15
N LYS A 15 8.42 12.95 -11.30
CA LYS A 15 8.41 13.89 -10.17
C LYS A 15 7.27 13.60 -9.20
N LEU A 16 6.14 13.14 -9.74
CA LEU A 16 4.95 12.85 -8.96
C LEU A 16 4.70 11.35 -8.79
N ASN A 17 5.57 10.46 -9.28
CA ASN A 17 5.33 9.01 -9.30
C ASN A 17 3.94 8.63 -9.86
N ILE A 18 3.54 9.27 -10.97
CA ILE A 18 2.27 9.00 -11.64
C ILE A 18 2.53 8.34 -12.99
N LEU A 19 1.95 7.16 -13.17
CA LEU A 19 1.85 6.47 -14.44
C LEU A 19 0.49 6.76 -15.08
N THR A 20 0.46 6.95 -16.39
CA THR A 20 -0.79 6.98 -17.16
C THR A 20 -0.80 5.83 -18.15
N LEU A 21 -1.80 4.97 -18.11
CA LEU A 21 -1.98 3.85 -19.03
C LEU A 21 -2.66 4.30 -20.34
N LYS A 22 -2.59 3.47 -21.40
CA LYS A 22 -3.24 3.76 -22.70
C LYS A 22 -4.75 3.96 -22.62
N ASN A 23 -5.42 3.33 -21.65
CA ASN A 23 -6.84 3.53 -21.35
C ASN A 23 -7.11 4.80 -20.50
N ASN A 24 -6.12 5.68 -20.36
CA ASN A 24 -6.16 6.92 -19.57
C ASN A 24 -6.36 6.74 -18.06
N GLN A 25 -6.14 5.54 -17.51
CA GLN A 25 -6.06 5.35 -16.06
C GLN A 25 -4.76 5.95 -15.52
N MET A 26 -4.87 6.72 -14.44
CA MET A 26 -3.76 7.30 -13.70
C MET A 26 -3.48 6.49 -12.44
N ILE A 27 -2.24 6.04 -12.28
CA ILE A 27 -1.84 5.20 -11.16
C ILE A 27 -0.66 5.87 -10.46
N TYR A 28 -0.81 6.15 -9.17
CA TYR A 28 0.30 6.61 -8.33
C TYR A 28 1.12 5.39 -7.88
N PHE A 29 2.35 5.26 -8.38
CA PHE A 29 3.21 4.08 -8.21
C PHE A 29 4.68 4.45 -8.46
N ASP A 30 5.63 3.72 -7.85
CA ASP A 30 7.04 3.95 -8.09
C ASP A 30 7.40 3.73 -9.57
N SER A 31 7.78 4.83 -10.22
CA SER A 31 8.06 4.87 -11.65
C SER A 31 9.55 4.95 -11.96
N SER A 32 10.41 4.82 -10.95
CA SER A 32 11.86 5.02 -11.06
C SER A 32 12.48 4.18 -12.19
N ASN A 33 12.09 2.91 -12.28
CA ASN A 33 12.63 1.92 -13.20
C ASN A 33 11.74 1.62 -14.42
N LEU A 34 10.65 2.36 -14.61
CA LEU A 34 9.69 2.11 -15.70
C LEU A 34 9.92 3.02 -16.91
N LYS A 35 9.52 2.54 -18.09
CA LYS A 35 9.59 3.26 -19.38
C LYS A 35 8.22 3.31 -20.06
N ILE A 36 8.05 4.31 -20.92
CA ILE A 36 6.88 4.40 -21.79
C ILE A 36 6.84 3.16 -22.70
N ASN A 37 5.64 2.63 -22.94
CA ASN A 37 5.35 1.37 -23.62
C ASN A 37 5.65 0.08 -22.85
N ASP A 38 6.15 0.15 -21.62
CA ASP A 38 6.22 -1.04 -20.77
C ASP A 38 4.80 -1.57 -20.48
N LYS A 39 4.67 -2.89 -20.40
CA LYS A 39 3.47 -3.55 -19.91
C LYS A 39 3.61 -3.78 -18.42
N ILE A 40 2.63 -3.33 -17.65
CA ILE A 40 2.61 -3.50 -16.20
C ILE A 40 1.36 -4.28 -15.78
N LYS A 41 1.48 -4.98 -14.66
CA LYS A 41 0.39 -5.56 -13.89
C LYS A 41 0.60 -5.15 -12.44
N LEU A 42 -0.35 -4.41 -11.87
CA LEU A 42 -0.24 -3.84 -10.53
C LEU A 42 -1.45 -4.21 -9.70
N PHE A 43 -1.23 -4.36 -8.40
CA PHE A 43 -2.32 -4.34 -7.42
C PHE A 43 -2.73 -2.89 -7.19
N VAL A 44 -4.03 -2.62 -7.10
CA VAL A 44 -4.53 -1.24 -7.04
C VAL A 44 -5.64 -1.03 -6.03
N TYR A 45 -5.58 0.12 -5.39
CA TYR A 45 -6.70 0.72 -4.69
C TYR A 45 -7.24 1.90 -5.49
N TRP A 46 -8.47 1.80 -5.98
CA TRP A 46 -9.08 2.85 -6.78
C TRP A 46 -9.63 3.98 -5.90
N LEU A 47 -9.18 5.20 -6.17
CA LEU A 47 -9.70 6.43 -5.58
C LEU A 47 -10.91 6.97 -6.35
N SER A 48 -10.99 6.65 -7.64
CA SER A 48 -12.08 7.01 -8.55
C SER A 48 -12.07 6.06 -9.76
N THR A 49 -12.95 6.26 -10.73
CA THR A 49 -13.02 5.43 -11.94
C THR A 49 -11.75 5.43 -12.79
N ASN A 50 -10.91 6.47 -12.69
CA ASN A 50 -9.70 6.62 -13.49
C ASN A 50 -8.43 6.96 -12.68
N LYS A 51 -8.50 6.96 -11.35
CA LYS A 51 -7.34 7.20 -10.48
C LYS A 51 -7.19 6.10 -9.44
N ALA A 52 -5.99 5.57 -9.30
CA ALA A 52 -5.66 4.54 -8.32
C ALA A 52 -4.31 4.79 -7.64
N LEU A 53 -4.16 4.19 -6.47
CA LEU A 53 -2.88 3.94 -5.80
C LEU A 53 -2.41 2.54 -6.22
N GLY A 54 -1.20 2.43 -6.75
CA GLY A 54 -0.61 1.17 -7.18
C GLY A 54 0.32 0.59 -6.12
N PHE A 55 0.35 -0.73 -6.04
CA PHE A 55 1.18 -1.51 -5.12
C PHE A 55 1.90 -2.60 -5.90
N GLU A 56 3.15 -2.88 -5.51
CA GLU A 56 3.97 -3.88 -6.17
C GLU A 56 3.48 -5.28 -5.81
N THR A 57 3.08 -5.47 -4.55
CA THR A 57 2.63 -6.75 -4.03
C THR A 57 1.21 -6.68 -3.47
N TYR A 58 0.54 -7.82 -3.45
CA TYR A 58 -0.77 -7.94 -2.80
C TYR A 58 -0.67 -7.62 -1.29
N LYS A 59 0.44 -7.98 -0.65
CA LYS A 59 0.68 -7.73 0.79
C LYS A 59 0.72 -6.24 1.11
N GLU A 60 1.29 -5.42 0.23
CA GLU A 60 1.25 -3.96 0.40
C GLU A 60 -0.18 -3.41 0.29
N LEU A 61 -0.93 -3.84 -0.73
CA LEU A 61 -2.34 -3.44 -0.89
C LEU A 61 -3.17 -3.86 0.33
N GLN A 62 -2.91 -5.05 0.85
CA GLN A 62 -3.55 -5.59 2.03
C GLN A 62 -3.23 -4.78 3.28
N LEU A 63 -1.94 -4.53 3.55
CA LEU A 63 -1.50 -3.67 4.65
C LEU A 63 -2.15 -2.29 4.58
N PHE A 64 -2.19 -1.70 3.37
CA PHE A 64 -2.88 -0.44 3.15
C PHE A 64 -4.38 -0.52 3.49
N CYS A 65 -5.05 -1.58 3.04
CA CYS A 65 -6.47 -1.79 3.31
C CYS A 65 -6.76 -2.05 4.80
N SER A 66 -5.87 -2.72 5.52
CA SER A 66 -5.99 -2.95 6.97
C SER A 66 -5.71 -1.68 7.77
N LEU A 67 -4.82 -0.80 7.30
CA LEU A 67 -4.47 0.44 7.99
C LEU A 67 -5.41 1.61 7.68
N LYS A 68 -5.97 1.72 6.46
CA LYS A 68 -6.85 2.85 6.10
C LYS A 68 -8.03 3.12 7.07
N PRO A 69 -8.70 2.12 7.71
CA PRO A 69 -9.89 2.37 8.51
C PRO A 69 -9.61 3.17 9.79
N TYR A 70 -8.36 3.15 10.28
CA TYR A 70 -7.97 3.89 11.48
C TYR A 70 -7.96 5.41 11.27
N ASN A 71 -7.91 5.87 10.01
CA ASN A 71 -7.97 7.28 9.63
C ASN A 71 -6.98 8.18 10.41
N LEU A 72 -5.74 7.71 10.58
CA LEU A 72 -4.69 8.38 11.37
C LEU A 72 -3.78 9.28 10.52
N TRP A 73 -3.83 9.15 9.19
CA TRP A 73 -2.98 9.89 8.27
C TRP A 73 -3.75 11.03 7.62
N PRO A 74 -3.10 12.17 7.30
CA PRO A 74 -3.77 13.32 6.69
C PRO A 74 -4.44 13.00 5.35
N SER A 75 -3.88 12.04 4.60
CA SER A 75 -4.47 11.53 3.37
C SER A 75 -4.13 10.07 3.12
N LEU A 76 -4.92 9.43 2.25
CA LEU A 76 -4.62 8.08 1.74
C LEU A 76 -3.28 8.04 0.98
N ASN A 77 -2.88 9.15 0.37
CA ASN A 77 -1.59 9.24 -0.31
C ASN A 77 -0.42 9.22 0.68
N ASP A 78 -0.57 9.80 1.88
CA ASP A 78 0.47 9.76 2.91
C ASP A 78 0.65 8.34 3.46
N LEU A 79 -0.45 7.62 3.72
CA LEU A 79 -0.39 6.21 4.10
C LEU A 79 0.26 5.36 3.00
N HIS A 80 -0.11 5.59 1.73
CA HIS A 80 0.48 4.92 0.59
C HIS A 80 2.00 5.17 0.50
N GLN A 81 2.43 6.41 0.68
CA GLN A 81 3.85 6.77 0.70
C GLN A 81 4.62 6.04 1.80
N ILE A 82 4.03 5.96 3.01
CA ILE A 82 4.63 5.26 4.15
C ILE A 82 4.83 3.77 3.86
N ILE A 83 3.87 3.13 3.19
CA ILE A 83 3.88 1.68 2.92
C ILE A 83 4.73 1.31 1.71
N SER A 84 4.68 2.10 0.65
CA SER A 84 5.25 1.72 -0.66
C SER A 84 6.56 2.41 -1.01
N PHE A 85 6.98 3.45 -0.27
CA PHE A 85 8.17 4.24 -0.64
C PHE A 85 9.11 4.54 0.54
N VAL A 86 8.56 4.87 1.71
CA VAL A 86 9.37 5.29 2.86
C VAL A 86 9.86 4.09 3.65
N ASN A 87 9.00 3.09 3.84
CA ASN A 87 9.31 1.90 4.60
C ASN A 87 9.06 0.66 3.74
N ASP A 88 9.75 -0.41 4.08
CA ASP A 88 9.41 -1.74 3.58
C ASP A 88 8.16 -2.27 4.30
N SER A 89 7.13 -2.63 3.52
CA SER A 89 5.87 -3.15 4.04
C SER A 89 6.06 -4.43 4.87
N SER A 90 7.06 -5.24 4.54
CA SER A 90 7.37 -6.46 5.29
C SER A 90 7.85 -6.15 6.71
N THR A 91 8.59 -5.05 6.87
CA THR A 91 9.05 -4.54 8.16
C THR A 91 7.90 -4.05 9.03
N ILE A 92 6.91 -3.36 8.45
CA ILE A 92 5.70 -2.93 9.17
C ILE A 92 4.90 -4.15 9.66
N ILE A 93 4.70 -5.14 8.79
CA ILE A 93 4.00 -6.40 9.13
C ILE A 93 4.74 -7.12 10.26
N ASN A 94 6.08 -7.19 10.19
CA ASN A 94 6.91 -7.78 11.23
C ASN A 94 6.71 -7.09 12.59
N PHE A 95 6.61 -5.76 12.63
CA PHE A 95 6.32 -5.03 13.86
C PHE A 95 4.93 -5.35 14.42
N ILE A 96 3.93 -5.54 13.57
CA ILE A 96 2.59 -5.96 13.97
C ILE A 96 2.63 -7.37 14.56
N GLN A 97 3.23 -8.32 13.85
CA GLN A 97 3.33 -9.73 14.26
C GLN A 97 4.08 -9.90 15.59
N ASN A 98 5.18 -9.17 15.77
CA ASN A 98 6.03 -9.26 16.96
C ASN A 98 5.67 -8.23 18.06
N LYS A 99 4.49 -7.60 17.97
CA LYS A 99 3.96 -6.66 18.97
C LYS A 99 4.94 -5.50 19.30
N GLN A 100 5.69 -5.01 18.32
CA GLN A 100 6.73 -3.99 18.49
C GLN A 100 6.15 -2.55 18.45
N ILE A 101 5.34 -2.18 19.46
CA ILE A 101 4.54 -0.93 19.52
C ILE A 101 5.39 0.33 19.20
N LYS A 102 6.51 0.53 19.89
CA LYS A 102 7.34 1.74 19.72
C LYS A 102 7.87 1.90 18.30
N LYS A 103 8.28 0.79 17.68
CA LYS A 103 8.82 0.80 16.31
C LYS A 103 7.71 1.04 15.30
N LEU A 104 6.55 0.40 15.49
CA LEU A 104 5.38 0.63 14.64
C LEU A 104 4.94 2.10 14.68
N ALA A 105 4.83 2.69 15.86
CA ALA A 105 4.46 4.10 16.03
C ALA A 105 5.41 5.04 15.28
N SER A 106 6.72 4.79 15.40
CA SER A 106 7.75 5.57 14.70
C SER A 106 7.64 5.43 13.17
N PHE A 107 7.53 4.20 12.66
CA PHE A 107 7.47 3.92 11.22
C PHE A 107 6.22 4.48 10.56
N LEU A 108 5.07 4.32 11.22
CA LEU A 108 3.79 4.81 10.73
C LEU A 108 3.55 6.29 11.05
N LYS A 109 4.43 6.92 11.85
CA LYS A 109 4.33 8.30 12.33
C LYS A 109 3.01 8.57 13.07
N ILE A 110 2.64 7.66 13.97
CA ILE A 110 1.41 7.70 14.77
C ILE A 110 1.73 7.68 16.27
N THR A 111 0.72 7.88 17.12
CA THR A 111 0.90 7.81 18.57
C THR A 111 1.15 6.38 19.04
N LEU A 112 1.74 6.22 20.23
CA LEU A 112 1.91 4.90 20.86
C LEU A 112 0.57 4.22 21.16
N ILE A 113 -0.45 5.01 21.50
CA ILE A 113 -1.80 4.51 21.79
C ILE A 113 -2.42 3.92 20.51
N ASP A 114 -2.31 4.64 19.40
CA ASP A 114 -2.80 4.17 18.10
C ASP A 114 -2.05 2.94 17.62
N ALA A 115 -0.72 2.92 17.76
CA ALA A 115 0.07 1.75 17.41
C ALA A 115 -0.31 0.53 18.26
N SER A 116 -0.57 0.71 19.54
CA SER A 116 -1.06 -0.36 20.43
C SER A 116 -2.41 -0.90 19.95
N ARG A 117 -3.36 -0.01 19.60
CA ARG A 117 -4.67 -0.38 19.05
C ARG A 117 -4.52 -1.19 17.76
N ILE A 118 -3.73 -0.69 16.80
CA ILE A 118 -3.48 -1.38 15.52
C ILE A 118 -2.90 -2.78 15.76
N ILE A 119 -1.95 -2.93 16.68
CA ILE A 119 -1.36 -4.24 16.98
C ILE A 119 -2.41 -5.17 17.58
N ASN A 120 -3.21 -4.73 18.53
CA ASN A 120 -4.22 -5.59 19.14
C ASN A 120 -5.26 -6.06 18.10
N ASP A 121 -5.68 -5.17 17.21
CA ASP A 121 -6.70 -5.45 16.20
C ASP A 121 -6.16 -6.32 15.05
N LEU A 122 -4.91 -6.10 14.61
CA LEU A 122 -4.35 -6.76 13.42
C LEU A 122 -3.40 -7.92 13.73
N ASN A 123 -2.90 -8.09 14.96
CA ASN A 123 -1.89 -9.12 15.26
C ASN A 123 -2.39 -10.53 14.94
N GLU A 124 -3.64 -10.85 15.29
CA GLU A 124 -4.23 -12.14 14.94
C GLU A 124 -4.35 -12.32 13.42
N GLU A 125 -4.76 -11.28 12.68
CA GLU A 125 -4.86 -11.30 11.23
C GLU A 125 -3.54 -11.66 10.54
N TYR A 126 -2.41 -11.14 11.05
CA TYR A 126 -1.10 -11.35 10.44
C TYR A 126 -0.32 -12.55 11.01
N THR A 127 -0.79 -13.21 12.07
CA THR A 127 -0.05 -14.32 12.72
C THR A 127 -0.71 -15.68 12.55
N THR A 128 -2.00 -15.72 12.22
CA THR A 128 -2.73 -16.99 12.04
C THR A 128 -2.47 -17.59 10.66
N SER A 129 -2.06 -18.86 10.63
CA SER A 129 -1.82 -19.64 9.40
C SER A 129 -3.10 -19.99 8.65
N ASP A 130 -4.24 -20.01 9.37
CA ASP A 130 -5.56 -20.38 8.84
C ASP A 130 -6.33 -19.17 8.28
N ASN A 131 -5.72 -17.99 8.31
CA ASN A 131 -6.36 -16.80 7.80
C ASN A 131 -6.34 -16.83 6.27
N ASN A 132 -7.52 -17.07 5.67
CA ASN A 132 -7.81 -16.87 4.24
C ASN A 132 -7.46 -15.44 3.74
N PHE A 133 -7.07 -14.55 4.66
CA PHE A 133 -6.48 -13.26 4.40
C PHE A 133 -5.16 -13.38 3.62
N PHE A 134 -4.33 -14.39 3.89
CA PHE A 134 -3.15 -14.70 3.07
C PHE A 134 -3.57 -15.66 1.96
N ILE A 135 -3.92 -15.14 0.78
CA ILE A 135 -4.03 -15.99 -0.40
C ILE A 135 -2.59 -16.50 -0.69
N PRO A 136 -2.35 -17.84 -0.63
CA PRO A 136 -1.05 -18.40 -0.98
C PRO A 136 -0.69 -18.16 -2.45
#